data_AF-A0A194AHT6-F1
#
_entry.id   AF-A0A194AHT6-F1
#
_cell.length_a   1.000
_cell.length_b   1.000
_cell.length_c   1.000
_cell.angle_alpha   90.00
_cell.angle_beta   90.00
_cell.angle_gamma   90.00
#
_symmetry.space_group_name_H-M   'P 1'
#
loop_
_entity.id
_entity.type
_entity.pdbx_description
1 polymer ?
#
loop_
_entity_poly.entity_id
_entity_poly.type
_entity_poly.pdbx_seq_one_letter_code
_entity_poly.pdbx_strand_id
1 'polypeptide(L)'
;MKLKEAVSYAKKIVRDIGIKDVEDKTKDEYMKIFKQITKNKDGFLYKGSKSYYYKKKAALRYCIQQYMMLYLRKMNSNSLDESNLKKNKRMLLYLIKLYQEHGRNTGNCPVKTKSPGKSKRKALRGMATNWREIMWDRCSNDDYKGALAILHLTGARPSEIERGVTVIGDENSEFLEFVIRGSKVGKAKQNGQPERKIFINMRGLVYDGSPVDYLLSCVADSGRVVIRAKAKRLNDYVRRLSQKIWPRRKNHISPYCYRHQLSADLKGEKCLPHKISMILGHRSTLSKKKYGTSGQARGNTHIEDVQCSHALREPPSSPFGEEVASYDIGLRP
;
A
#
# COMPACT_ATOMS: atom_id res chain seq x y z
N MET A 1 25.47 28.82 25.93
CA MET A 1 24.17 29.49 26.15
C MET A 1 23.77 29.36 27.62
N LYS A 2 23.58 30.49 28.31
CA LYS A 2 23.11 30.54 29.71
C LYS A 2 21.66 30.02 29.79
N LEU A 3 21.20 29.60 30.97
CA LEU A 3 19.85 29.02 31.14
C LEU A 3 18.74 30.01 30.74
N LYS A 4 18.84 31.27 31.19
CA LYS A 4 17.89 32.34 30.84
C LYS A 4 17.79 32.56 29.32
N GLU A 5 18.91 32.52 28.61
CA GLU A 5 18.96 32.61 27.14
C GLU A 5 18.28 31.42 26.48
N ALA A 6 18.54 30.19 26.95
CA ALA A 6 17.93 28.97 26.43
C ALA A 6 16.41 28.96 26.57
N VAL A 7 15.91 29.37 27.74
CA VAL A 7 14.48 29.51 28.03
C VAL A 7 13.84 30.57 27.12
N SER A 8 14.47 31.73 26.98
CA SER A 8 14.00 32.80 26.09
C SER A 8 13.91 32.33 24.63
N TYR A 9 14.94 31.63 24.15
CA TYR A 9 14.98 31.12 22.78
C TYR A 9 13.93 30.02 22.53
N ALA A 10 13.75 29.10 23.47
CA ALA A 10 12.70 28.08 23.39
C ALA A 10 11.30 28.70 23.33
N LYS A 11 11.02 29.74 24.14
CA LYS A 11 9.75 30.47 24.09
C LYS A 11 9.50 31.15 22.72
N LYS A 12 10.56 31.60 22.04
CA LYS A 12 10.45 32.14 20.67
C LYS A 12 10.13 31.03 19.66
N ILE A 13 10.79 29.88 19.76
CA ILE A 13 10.53 28.72 18.89
C ILE A 13 9.09 28.20 19.04
N VAL A 14 8.60 28.05 20.28
CA VAL A 14 7.22 27.61 20.53
C VAL A 14 6.20 28.55 19.87
N ARG A 15 6.46 29.86 19.89
CA ARG A 15 5.65 30.88 19.21
C ARG A 15 5.75 30.77 17.69
N ASP A 16 6.95 30.62 17.12
CA ASP A 16 7.15 30.43 15.67
C ASP A 16 6.42 29.20 15.12
N ILE A 17 6.42 28.10 15.88
CA ILE A 17 5.78 26.87 15.42
C ILE A 17 4.26 27.03 15.36
N GLY A 18 3.68 27.78 16.30
CA GLY A 18 2.24 27.98 16.44
C GLY A 18 1.56 26.73 17.02
N ILE A 19 0.56 26.92 17.89
CA ILE A 19 -0.19 25.79 18.44
C ILE A 19 -1.10 25.26 17.32
N LYS A 20 -1.01 23.96 17.04
CA LYS A 20 -1.91 23.27 16.13
C LYS A 20 -2.66 22.20 16.89
N ASP A 21 -3.97 22.34 16.95
CA ASP A 21 -4.81 21.24 17.37
C ASP A 21 -4.87 20.20 16.24
N VAL A 22 -4.60 18.95 16.58
CA VAL A 22 -4.51 17.83 15.63
C VAL A 22 -5.18 16.63 16.27
N GLU A 23 -5.87 15.82 15.48
CA GLU A 23 -6.51 14.58 15.95
C GLU A 23 -5.49 13.64 16.61
N ASP A 24 -5.93 12.84 17.59
CA ASP A 24 -5.05 11.96 18.37
C ASP A 24 -4.27 10.96 17.51
N LYS A 25 -4.92 10.41 16.48
CA LYS A 25 -4.26 9.55 15.49
C LYS A 25 -3.08 10.25 14.79
N THR A 26 -3.18 11.56 14.56
CA THR A 26 -2.10 12.37 13.96
C THR A 26 -0.99 12.61 14.97
N LYS A 27 -1.31 12.84 16.25
CA LYS A 27 -0.32 12.94 17.34
C LYS A 27 0.53 11.68 17.43
N ASP A 28 -0.11 10.51 17.40
CA ASP A 28 0.58 9.20 17.45
C ASP A 28 1.54 8.98 16.29
N GLU A 29 1.09 9.33 15.09
CA GLU A 29 1.92 9.23 13.90
C GLU A 29 3.11 10.20 13.99
N TYR A 30 2.88 11.42 14.46
CA TYR A 30 3.95 12.42 14.65
C TYR A 30 4.98 11.94 15.66
N MET A 31 4.55 11.35 16.78
CA MET A 31 5.45 10.80 17.77
C MET A 31 6.30 9.64 17.22
N LYS A 32 5.70 8.73 16.45
CA LYS A 32 6.43 7.63 15.78
C LYS A 32 7.47 8.18 14.81
N ILE A 33 7.11 9.20 14.03
CA ILE A 33 8.04 9.86 13.10
C ILE A 33 9.18 10.54 13.87
N PHE A 34 8.88 11.28 14.94
CA PHE A 34 9.88 11.97 15.74
C PHE A 34 10.88 11.01 16.36
N LYS A 35 10.42 9.88 16.93
CA LYS A 35 11.29 8.81 17.45
C LYS A 35 12.25 8.25 16.39
N GLN A 36 11.85 8.20 15.12
CA GLN A 36 12.73 7.76 14.04
C GLN A 36 13.76 8.84 13.66
N ILE A 37 13.35 10.12 13.66
CA ILE A 37 14.25 11.25 13.41
C ILE A 37 15.34 11.32 14.48
N THR A 38 14.99 11.13 15.76
CA THR A 38 15.97 11.19 16.86
C THR A 38 16.94 10.00 16.85
N LYS A 39 16.54 8.84 16.32
CA LYS A 39 17.41 7.66 16.14
C LYS A 39 18.37 7.76 14.97
N ASN A 40 17.90 8.20 13.80
CA ASN A 40 18.72 8.31 12.59
C ASN A 40 18.23 9.45 11.70
N LYS A 41 18.63 10.66 12.05
CA LYS A 41 18.21 11.90 11.39
C LYS A 41 18.47 11.89 9.89
N ASP A 42 19.74 11.73 9.50
CA ASP A 42 20.16 11.85 8.09
C ASP A 42 19.66 10.66 7.26
N GLY A 43 19.58 9.48 7.88
CA GLY A 43 19.03 8.28 7.27
C GLY A 43 17.52 8.26 7.11
N PHE A 44 16.78 9.14 7.82
CA PHE A 44 15.32 9.13 7.82
C PHE A 44 14.69 10.43 7.33
N LEU A 45 15.01 11.60 7.87
CA LEU A 45 14.30 12.86 7.62
C LEU A 45 14.29 13.21 6.12
N TYR A 46 15.43 13.08 5.46
CA TYR A 46 15.63 13.50 4.07
C TYR A 46 15.37 12.38 3.04
N LYS A 47 15.00 11.18 3.48
CA LYS A 47 14.67 10.08 2.57
C LYS A 47 13.17 10.06 2.25
N GLY A 48 12.86 9.78 0.97
CA GLY A 48 11.50 9.54 0.51
C GLY A 48 11.03 10.57 -0.51
N SER A 49 9.72 10.82 -0.55
CA SER A 49 9.11 11.82 -1.43
C SER A 49 9.08 13.20 -0.77
N LYS A 50 8.98 14.25 -1.58
CA LYS A 50 8.81 15.65 -1.12
C LYS A 50 7.60 15.81 -0.19
N SER A 51 6.46 15.20 -0.53
CA SER A 51 5.27 15.18 0.35
C SER A 51 5.54 14.51 1.70
N TYR A 52 6.26 13.38 1.72
CA TYR A 52 6.58 12.71 2.99
C TYR A 52 7.59 13.50 3.82
N TYR A 53 8.53 14.20 3.18
CA TYR A 53 9.43 15.14 3.87
C TYR A 53 8.65 16.24 4.61
N TYR A 54 7.68 16.88 3.97
CA TYR A 54 6.86 17.90 4.65
C TYR A 54 6.06 17.32 5.82
N LYS A 55 5.54 16.10 5.69
CA LYS A 55 4.91 15.40 6.81
C LYS A 55 5.88 15.16 7.96
N LYS A 56 7.11 14.70 7.67
CA LYS A 56 8.15 14.51 8.69
C LYS A 56 8.55 15.82 9.37
N LYS A 57 8.64 16.90 8.60
CA LYS A 57 8.95 18.25 9.10
C LYS A 57 7.82 18.79 9.99
N ALA A 58 6.57 18.57 9.61
CA ALA A 58 5.41 18.92 10.44
C ALA A 58 5.44 18.16 11.78
N ALA A 59 5.65 16.84 11.73
CA ALA A 59 5.81 16.00 12.93
C ALA A 59 6.98 16.47 13.81
N LEU A 60 8.13 16.79 13.20
CA LEU A 60 9.30 17.31 13.89
C LEU A 60 8.98 18.62 14.64
N ARG A 61 8.39 19.60 13.94
CA ARG A 61 8.00 20.90 14.55
C ARG A 61 6.99 20.69 15.68
N TYR A 62 5.96 19.89 15.46
CA TYR A 62 4.95 19.59 16.48
C TYR A 62 5.59 18.98 17.73
N CYS A 63 6.37 17.92 17.60
CA CYS A 63 6.99 17.26 18.77
C CYS A 63 7.99 18.17 19.49
N ILE A 64 8.78 18.97 18.75
CA ILE A 64 9.68 19.97 19.35
C ILE A 64 8.88 20.93 20.23
N GLN A 65 7.76 21.47 19.72
CA GLN A 65 6.92 22.39 20.48
C GLN A 65 6.37 21.75 21.75
N GLN A 66 5.79 20.54 21.65
CA GLN A 66 5.21 19.85 22.81
C GLN A 66 6.27 19.55 23.88
N TYR A 67 7.44 19.04 23.50
CA TYR A 67 8.52 18.79 24.44
C TYR A 67 9.12 20.08 25.02
N MET A 68 9.26 21.15 24.22
CA MET A 68 9.72 22.44 24.74
C MET A 68 8.75 23.01 25.77
N MET A 69 7.44 22.97 25.52
CA MET A 69 6.43 23.40 26.50
C MET A 69 6.51 22.57 27.78
N LEU A 70 6.67 21.25 27.67
CA LEU A 70 6.87 20.36 28.82
C LEU A 70 8.10 20.75 29.65
N TYR A 71 9.26 20.91 29.01
CA TYR A 71 10.50 21.25 29.73
C TYR A 71 10.48 22.67 30.30
N LEU A 72 9.85 23.63 29.62
CA LEU A 72 9.65 24.98 30.14
C LEU A 72 8.75 24.99 31.39
N ARG A 73 7.69 24.17 31.40
CA ARG A 73 6.82 23.99 32.59
C ARG A 73 7.60 23.35 33.74
N LYS A 74 8.33 22.27 33.47
CA LYS A 74 9.18 21.61 34.48
C LYS A 74 10.19 22.59 35.07
N MET A 75 10.86 23.40 34.26
CA MET A 75 11.83 24.41 34.73
C MET A 75 11.22 25.53 35.59
N ASN A 76 9.91 25.79 35.48
CA ASN A 76 9.23 26.81 36.26
C ASN A 76 8.64 26.28 37.58
N SER A 77 8.63 24.96 37.82
CA SER A 77 8.12 24.41 39.09
C SER A 77 9.16 24.57 40.22
N ASN A 78 8.71 25.05 41.38
CA ASN A 78 9.54 25.38 42.56
C ASN A 78 10.28 24.21 43.23
N SER A 79 10.15 22.98 42.71
CA SER A 79 10.63 21.74 43.35
C SER A 79 11.75 21.00 42.58
N LEU A 80 12.46 21.68 41.68
CA LEU A 80 13.54 21.04 40.92
C LEU A 80 14.87 21.04 41.69
N ASP A 81 15.40 19.86 41.98
CA ASP A 81 16.80 19.69 42.32
C ASP A 81 17.74 20.09 41.16
N GLU A 82 19.01 20.34 41.48
CA GLU A 82 20.01 20.83 40.53
C GLU A 82 20.29 19.84 39.39
N SER A 83 20.18 18.54 39.65
CA SER A 83 20.39 17.46 38.68
C SER A 83 19.30 17.45 37.60
N ASN A 84 18.03 17.55 38.02
CA ASN A 84 16.88 17.64 37.15
C ASN A 84 16.88 18.93 36.32
N LEU A 85 17.32 20.05 36.90
CA LEU A 85 17.50 21.30 36.17
C LEU A 85 18.55 21.16 35.06
N LYS A 86 19.69 20.52 35.34
CA LYS A 86 20.75 20.25 34.37
C LYS A 86 20.26 19.35 33.23
N LYS A 87 19.52 18.27 33.55
CA LYS A 87 18.91 17.35 32.57
C LYS A 87 17.89 18.06 31.67
N ASN A 88 16.99 18.83 32.26
CA ASN A 88 15.98 19.60 31.52
C ASN A 88 16.65 20.63 30.60
N LYS A 89 17.70 21.32 31.08
CA LYS A 89 18.47 22.28 30.27
C LYS A 89 19.12 21.60 29.07
N ARG A 90 19.72 20.42 29.26
CA ARG A 90 20.34 19.64 28.17
C ARG A 90 19.31 19.25 27.10
N MET A 91 18.13 18.81 27.52
CA MET A 91 17.04 18.49 26.60
C MET A 91 16.54 19.71 25.83
N LEU A 92 16.40 20.86 26.50
CA LEU A 92 16.00 22.09 25.86
C LEU A 92 17.01 22.54 24.79
N LEU A 93 18.31 22.46 25.10
CA LEU A 93 19.39 22.75 24.14
C LEU A 93 19.37 21.81 22.93
N TYR A 94 19.13 20.51 23.15
CA TYR A 94 18.98 19.54 22.07
C TYR A 94 17.82 19.89 21.13
N LEU A 95 16.64 20.20 21.68
CA LEU A 95 15.46 20.59 20.90
C LEU A 95 15.69 21.90 20.13
N ILE A 96 16.39 22.87 20.73
CA ILE A 96 16.78 24.12 20.07
C ILE A 96 17.66 23.83 18.86
N LYS A 97 18.73 23.03 19.03
CA LYS A 97 19.64 22.64 17.95
C LYS A 97 18.89 21.93 16.83
N LEU A 98 18.04 20.96 17.19
CA LEU A 98 17.23 20.21 16.24
C LEU A 98 16.28 21.11 15.44
N TYR A 99 15.66 22.10 16.08
CA TYR A 99 14.82 23.09 15.42
C TYR A 99 15.62 24.00 14.47
N GLN A 100 16.76 24.53 14.93
CA GLN A 100 17.59 25.44 14.14
C GLN A 100 18.08 24.78 12.85
N GLU A 101 18.54 23.53 12.94
CA GLU A 101 19.06 22.81 11.79
C GLU A 101 17.94 22.28 10.86
N HIS A 102 16.79 21.82 11.41
CA HIS A 102 15.81 21.01 10.65
C HIS A 102 14.37 21.52 10.70
N GLY A 103 14.01 22.23 11.77
CA GLY A 103 12.64 22.69 12.03
C GLY A 103 12.29 23.99 11.32
N ARG A 104 13.27 24.86 11.02
CA ARG A 104 13.05 26.16 10.38
C ARG A 104 12.41 26.03 9.00
N ASN A 105 11.46 26.91 8.68
CA ASN A 105 10.87 27.00 7.35
C ASN A 105 11.79 27.84 6.45
N THR A 106 12.66 27.17 5.71
CA THR A 106 13.63 27.79 4.81
C THR A 106 13.09 28.05 3.40
N GLY A 107 11.81 27.76 3.12
CA GLY A 107 11.22 27.81 1.78
C GLY A 107 11.70 26.70 0.83
N ASN A 108 12.92 26.20 1.02
CA ASN A 108 13.56 25.21 0.17
C ASN A 108 13.41 23.77 0.70
N CYS A 109 13.10 22.83 -0.20
CA CYS A 109 13.04 21.41 0.12
C CYS A 109 14.34 20.71 -0.29
N PRO A 110 15.11 20.13 0.66
CA PRO A 110 16.38 19.45 0.36
C PRO A 110 16.18 18.07 -0.31
N VAL A 111 14.95 17.54 -0.34
CA VAL A 111 14.67 16.23 -0.95
C VAL A 111 14.50 16.40 -2.45
N LYS A 112 15.48 15.91 -3.22
CA LYS A 112 15.36 15.77 -4.67
C LYS A 112 14.17 14.86 -4.99
N THR A 113 13.24 15.34 -5.79
CA THR A 113 12.13 14.52 -6.30
C THR A 113 12.70 13.34 -7.07
N LYS A 114 12.56 12.12 -6.52
CA LYS A 114 12.71 10.91 -7.35
C LYS A 114 11.70 11.01 -8.49
N SER A 115 12.14 10.73 -9.72
CA SER A 115 11.25 10.61 -10.87
C SER A 115 10.05 9.76 -10.47
N PRO A 116 8.80 10.21 -10.74
CA PRO A 116 7.62 9.48 -10.31
C PRO A 116 7.73 8.04 -10.79
N GLY A 117 7.69 7.09 -9.85
CA GLY A 117 7.89 5.68 -10.17
C GLY A 117 6.97 5.26 -11.32
N LYS A 118 7.45 4.38 -12.21
CA LYS A 118 6.68 3.79 -13.30
C LYS A 118 5.55 2.91 -12.72
N SER A 119 4.50 3.53 -12.21
CA SER A 119 3.33 2.82 -11.73
C SER A 119 2.61 2.22 -12.93
N LYS A 120 2.41 0.91 -12.91
CA LYS A 120 1.67 0.18 -13.96
C LYS A 120 0.21 0.67 -14.08
N ARG A 121 -0.29 1.43 -13.09
CA ARG A 121 -1.55 2.20 -13.17
C ARG A 121 -1.57 3.25 -14.28
N LYS A 122 -0.40 3.76 -14.71
CA LYS A 122 -0.33 4.75 -15.81
C LYS A 122 -0.86 4.18 -17.13
N ALA A 123 -0.72 2.88 -17.35
CA ALA A 123 -1.26 2.22 -18.54
C ALA A 123 -2.79 2.21 -18.57
N LEU A 124 -3.46 2.21 -17.41
CA LEU A 124 -4.92 2.23 -17.31
C LEU A 124 -5.51 3.64 -17.51
N ARG A 125 -4.71 4.71 -17.37
CA ARG A 125 -5.21 6.08 -17.51
C ARG A 125 -5.73 6.30 -18.95
N GLY A 126 -6.98 6.74 -19.05
CA GLY A 126 -7.65 7.04 -20.32
C GLY A 126 -7.89 5.82 -21.22
N MET A 127 -7.76 4.57 -20.73
CA MET A 127 -8.12 3.38 -21.52
C MET A 127 -9.63 3.35 -21.77
N ALA A 128 -10.07 2.83 -22.93
CA ALA A 128 -11.48 2.50 -23.18
C ALA A 128 -11.99 1.53 -22.10
N THR A 129 -13.21 1.72 -21.59
CA THR A 129 -13.79 0.94 -20.46
C THR A 129 -13.68 -0.57 -20.71
N ASN A 130 -14.00 -1.01 -21.91
CA ASN A 130 -13.98 -2.39 -22.38
C ASN A 130 -12.60 -2.92 -22.88
N TRP A 131 -11.49 -2.41 -22.35
CA TRP A 131 -10.16 -2.85 -22.82
C TRP A 131 -9.84 -4.31 -22.54
N ARG A 132 -10.45 -4.93 -21.52
CA ARG A 132 -10.18 -6.34 -21.18
C ARG A 132 -10.79 -7.26 -22.23
N GLU A 133 -11.97 -6.89 -22.69
CA GLU A 133 -12.78 -7.48 -23.75
C GLU A 133 -12.03 -7.32 -25.08
N ILE A 134 -11.59 -6.10 -25.44
CA ILE A 134 -10.78 -5.88 -26.64
C ILE A 134 -9.49 -6.72 -26.64
N MET A 135 -8.81 -6.85 -25.49
CA MET A 135 -7.61 -7.70 -25.38
C MET A 135 -7.95 -9.19 -25.54
N TRP A 136 -9.10 -9.63 -25.02
CA TRP A 136 -9.59 -11.00 -25.14
C TRP A 136 -9.92 -11.33 -26.60
N ASP A 137 -10.72 -10.50 -27.26
CA ASP A 137 -11.17 -10.70 -28.65
C ASP A 137 -10.00 -10.72 -29.64
N ARG A 138 -8.94 -9.95 -29.34
CA ARG A 138 -7.74 -9.86 -30.18
C ARG A 138 -6.68 -10.90 -29.84
N CYS A 139 -6.89 -11.75 -28.84
CA CYS A 139 -5.98 -12.82 -28.48
C CYS A 139 -6.20 -14.04 -29.38
N SER A 140 -5.39 -14.15 -30.42
CA SER A 140 -5.46 -15.26 -31.39
C SER A 140 -4.47 -16.40 -31.11
N ASN A 141 -3.75 -16.38 -29.99
CA ASN A 141 -2.77 -17.41 -29.66
C ASN A 141 -3.31 -18.30 -28.52
N ASP A 142 -3.53 -19.57 -28.84
CA ASP A 142 -4.17 -20.52 -27.93
C ASP A 142 -3.32 -20.85 -26.71
N ASP A 143 -1.98 -20.84 -26.83
CA ASP A 143 -1.07 -21.05 -25.69
C ASP A 143 -1.29 -20.03 -24.56
N TYR A 144 -1.79 -18.83 -24.90
CA TYR A 144 -2.03 -17.75 -23.94
C TYR A 144 -3.51 -17.43 -23.70
N LYS A 145 -4.45 -18.00 -24.46
CA LYS A 145 -5.91 -17.78 -24.29
C LYS A 145 -6.35 -18.10 -22.86
N GLY A 146 -6.06 -19.31 -22.36
CA GLY A 146 -6.40 -19.69 -20.99
C GLY A 146 -5.76 -18.80 -19.92
N ALA A 147 -4.48 -18.43 -20.10
CA ALA A 147 -3.79 -17.53 -19.19
C ALA A 147 -4.40 -16.11 -19.20
N LEU A 148 -4.86 -15.63 -20.36
CA LEU A 148 -5.52 -14.34 -20.51
C LEU A 148 -6.91 -14.34 -19.88
N ALA A 149 -7.69 -15.43 -20.02
CA ALA A 149 -8.97 -15.60 -19.33
C ALA A 149 -8.79 -15.54 -17.80
N ILE A 150 -7.79 -16.25 -17.25
CA ILE A 150 -7.48 -16.18 -15.83
C ILE A 150 -7.08 -14.77 -15.39
N LEU A 151 -6.27 -14.05 -16.18
CA LEU A 151 -5.93 -12.65 -15.89
C LEU A 151 -7.18 -11.76 -15.88
N HIS A 152 -8.06 -11.95 -16.86
CA HIS A 152 -9.31 -11.21 -17.02
C HIS A 152 -10.19 -11.33 -15.77
N LEU A 153 -10.44 -12.56 -15.32
CA LEU A 153 -11.40 -12.88 -14.26
C LEU A 153 -10.82 -12.69 -12.85
N THR A 154 -9.56 -13.09 -12.63
CA THR A 154 -9.02 -13.25 -11.26
C THR A 154 -7.91 -12.26 -10.90
N GLY A 155 -7.34 -11.56 -11.90
CA GLY A 155 -6.18 -10.69 -11.67
C GLY A 155 -4.96 -11.43 -11.09
N ALA A 156 -4.82 -12.72 -11.37
CA ALA A 156 -3.69 -13.55 -10.96
C ALA A 156 -2.35 -12.93 -11.41
N ARG A 157 -1.28 -13.17 -10.64
CA ARG A 157 0.05 -12.72 -11.06
C ARG A 157 0.60 -13.65 -12.15
N PRO A 158 1.44 -13.15 -13.07
CA PRO A 158 2.15 -14.02 -14.01
C PRO A 158 2.92 -15.15 -13.34
N SER A 159 3.53 -14.89 -12.18
CA SER A 159 4.24 -15.88 -11.38
C SER A 159 3.32 -16.88 -10.66
N GLU A 160 2.03 -16.59 -10.55
CA GLU A 160 1.01 -17.53 -10.04
C GLU A 160 0.56 -18.44 -11.19
N ILE A 161 0.27 -17.86 -12.37
CA ILE A 161 -0.06 -18.63 -13.58
C ILE A 161 1.09 -19.56 -13.99
N GLU A 162 2.35 -19.12 -13.85
CA GLU A 162 3.51 -19.97 -14.11
C GLU A 162 3.61 -21.19 -13.20
N ARG A 163 3.08 -21.12 -11.97
CA ARG A 163 2.99 -22.27 -11.06
C ARG A 163 1.80 -23.19 -11.37
N GLY A 164 0.86 -22.72 -12.19
CA GLY A 164 -0.40 -23.38 -12.46
C GLY A 164 -1.54 -22.78 -11.65
N VAL A 165 -2.63 -22.51 -12.34
CA VAL A 165 -3.94 -22.21 -11.76
C VAL A 165 -4.86 -23.35 -12.15
N THR A 166 -5.48 -23.99 -11.15
CA THR A 166 -6.51 -24.98 -11.40
C THR A 166 -7.83 -24.26 -11.59
N VAL A 167 -8.52 -24.55 -12.68
CA VAL A 167 -9.89 -24.11 -12.95
C VAL A 167 -10.78 -25.33 -12.77
N ILE A 168 -11.86 -25.19 -12.02
CA ILE A 168 -12.81 -26.27 -11.70
C ILE A 168 -14.21 -25.74 -11.96
N GLY A 169 -15.03 -26.53 -12.64
CA GLY A 169 -16.43 -26.21 -12.91
C GLY A 169 -16.98 -27.07 -14.04
N ASP A 170 -18.25 -26.85 -14.31
CA ASP A 170 -19.00 -27.44 -15.41
C ASP A 170 -20.08 -26.46 -15.86
N GLU A 171 -20.78 -26.76 -16.95
CA GLU A 171 -21.82 -25.91 -17.53
C GLU A 171 -23.08 -25.76 -16.65
N ASN A 172 -23.32 -26.70 -15.74
CA ASN A 172 -24.47 -26.73 -14.83
C ASN A 172 -24.18 -26.05 -13.48
N SER A 173 -22.91 -25.81 -13.17
CA SER A 173 -22.47 -25.10 -11.98
C SER A 173 -22.88 -23.62 -12.04
N GLU A 174 -23.19 -23.01 -10.89
CA GLU A 174 -23.40 -21.56 -10.84
C GLU A 174 -22.05 -20.79 -10.87
N PHE A 175 -20.98 -21.44 -10.41
CA PHE A 175 -19.68 -20.84 -10.21
C PHE A 175 -18.57 -21.55 -10.97
N LEU A 176 -17.60 -20.76 -11.43
CA LEU A 176 -16.30 -21.25 -11.86
C LEU A 176 -15.28 -21.03 -10.73
N GLU A 177 -14.69 -22.11 -10.23
CA GLU A 177 -13.70 -22.07 -9.14
C GLU A 177 -12.27 -21.97 -9.70
N PHE A 178 -11.48 -21.07 -9.11
CA PHE A 178 -10.07 -20.89 -9.42
C PHE A 178 -9.20 -21.13 -8.18
N VAL A 179 -8.39 -22.19 -8.21
CA VAL A 179 -7.40 -22.49 -7.17
C VAL A 179 -6.04 -21.89 -7.56
N ILE A 180 -5.59 -20.88 -6.81
CA ILE A 180 -4.39 -20.10 -7.13
C ILE A 180 -3.36 -20.23 -6.01
N ARG A 181 -2.22 -20.85 -6.33
CA ARG A 181 -1.07 -20.97 -5.43
C ARG A 181 -0.23 -19.69 -5.40
N GLY A 182 0.04 -19.23 -4.19
CA GLY A 182 0.81 -18.03 -3.89
C GLY A 182 2.24 -18.10 -4.38
N SER A 183 2.71 -17.01 -4.99
CA SER A 183 4.08 -16.90 -5.50
C SER A 183 5.09 -16.30 -4.52
N LYS A 184 4.64 -15.88 -3.33
CA LYS A 184 5.43 -15.15 -2.32
C LYS A 184 5.27 -15.79 -0.92
N VAL A 185 5.73 -17.03 -0.76
CA VAL A 185 5.55 -17.83 0.47
C VAL A 185 6.89 -18.21 1.14
N GLY A 186 8.04 -17.72 0.64
CA GLY A 186 9.36 -18.08 1.19
C GLY A 186 9.69 -17.43 2.54
N LYS A 187 10.68 -17.99 3.27
CA LYS A 187 11.12 -17.61 4.64
C LYS A 187 11.34 -16.10 4.86
N ALA A 188 11.74 -15.34 3.84
CA ALA A 188 11.93 -13.88 3.92
C ALA A 188 10.68 -13.05 3.56
N LYS A 189 9.58 -13.66 3.12
CA LYS A 189 8.40 -13.00 2.52
C LYS A 189 7.09 -13.66 2.95
N GLN A 190 6.75 -13.65 4.23
CA GLN A 190 5.45 -14.10 4.76
C GLN A 190 4.24 -13.19 4.40
N ASN A 191 4.29 -12.49 3.26
CA ASN A 191 3.34 -11.42 2.92
C ASN A 191 2.22 -11.84 1.93
N GLY A 192 2.32 -13.02 1.31
CA GLY A 192 1.33 -13.55 0.36
C GLY A 192 0.58 -14.76 0.90
N GLN A 193 -0.67 -14.96 0.46
CA GLN A 193 -1.45 -16.16 0.80
C GLN A 193 -0.83 -17.40 0.13
N PRO A 194 -0.64 -18.53 0.84
CA PRO A 194 -0.09 -19.74 0.24
C PRO A 194 -0.96 -20.31 -0.88
N GLU A 195 -2.27 -20.26 -0.70
CA GLU A 195 -3.28 -20.64 -1.68
C GLU A 195 -4.58 -19.88 -1.41
N ARG A 196 -5.31 -19.55 -2.49
CA ARG A 196 -6.66 -19.01 -2.42
C ARG A 196 -7.54 -19.67 -3.48
N LYS A 197 -8.83 -19.78 -3.15
CA LYS A 197 -9.90 -20.17 -4.08
C LYS A 197 -10.76 -18.94 -4.36
N ILE A 198 -11.02 -18.66 -5.62
CA ILE A 198 -11.92 -17.57 -6.05
C ILE A 198 -13.09 -18.22 -6.79
N PHE A 199 -14.31 -17.83 -6.43
CA PHE A 199 -15.54 -18.30 -7.06
C PHE A 199 -16.10 -17.16 -7.90
N ILE A 200 -16.19 -17.39 -9.22
CA ILE A 200 -16.76 -16.45 -10.17
C ILE A 200 -18.19 -16.88 -10.49
N ASN A 201 -19.18 -16.03 -10.21
CA ASN A 201 -20.56 -16.25 -10.63
C ASN A 201 -20.64 -16.15 -12.16
N MET A 202 -21.11 -17.22 -12.80
CA MET A 202 -21.14 -17.31 -14.27
C MET A 202 -22.33 -16.58 -14.90
N ARG A 203 -23.32 -16.15 -14.09
CA ARG A 203 -24.52 -15.47 -14.57
C ARG A 203 -24.16 -14.20 -15.34
N GLY A 204 -24.59 -14.15 -16.61
CA GLY A 204 -24.33 -13.03 -17.52
C GLY A 204 -22.90 -12.96 -18.07
N LEU A 205 -22.06 -13.96 -17.80
CA LEU A 205 -20.70 -14.07 -18.36
C LEU A 205 -20.56 -15.14 -19.44
N VAL A 206 -21.48 -16.09 -19.49
CA VAL A 206 -21.49 -17.15 -20.50
C VAL A 206 -22.17 -16.64 -21.77
N TYR A 207 -21.37 -16.47 -22.81
CA TYR A 207 -21.79 -16.22 -24.19
C TYR A 207 -20.70 -16.77 -25.11
N ASP A 208 -21.07 -17.07 -26.36
CA ASP A 208 -20.15 -17.69 -27.32
C ASP A 208 -18.81 -16.94 -27.43
N GLY A 209 -17.72 -17.66 -27.19
CA GLY A 209 -16.37 -17.14 -27.28
C GLY A 209 -15.95 -16.27 -26.10
N SER A 210 -16.75 -16.14 -25.03
CA SER A 210 -16.37 -15.40 -23.83
C SER A 210 -15.19 -16.06 -23.08
N PRO A 211 -14.51 -15.34 -22.17
CA PRO A 211 -13.47 -15.94 -21.33
C PRO A 211 -13.98 -17.09 -20.47
N VAL A 212 -15.25 -17.06 -20.04
CA VAL A 212 -15.86 -18.11 -19.22
C VAL A 212 -16.20 -19.31 -20.10
N ASP A 213 -16.81 -19.07 -21.25
CA ASP A 213 -17.14 -20.10 -22.25
C ASP A 213 -15.89 -20.91 -22.66
N TYR A 214 -14.78 -20.24 -23.00
CA TYR A 214 -13.51 -20.90 -23.29
C TYR A 214 -12.97 -21.74 -22.12
N LEU A 215 -13.14 -21.28 -20.88
CA LEU A 215 -12.68 -22.03 -19.72
C LEU A 215 -13.59 -23.24 -19.44
N LEU A 216 -14.89 -23.13 -19.69
CA LEU A 216 -15.85 -24.22 -19.62
C LEU A 216 -15.50 -25.31 -20.63
N SER A 217 -15.16 -24.94 -21.87
CA SER A 217 -14.73 -25.91 -22.89
C SER A 217 -13.44 -26.65 -22.49
N CYS A 218 -12.54 -25.99 -21.74
CA CYS A 218 -11.32 -26.62 -21.23
C CYS A 218 -11.56 -27.62 -20.09
N VAL A 219 -12.66 -27.48 -19.35
CA VAL A 219 -13.01 -28.38 -18.23
C VAL A 219 -14.07 -29.41 -18.58
N ALA A 220 -14.72 -29.32 -19.74
CA ALA A 220 -15.84 -30.15 -20.15
C ALA A 220 -15.63 -31.66 -19.89
N ASP A 221 -14.46 -32.19 -20.23
CA ASP A 221 -14.20 -33.65 -20.14
C ASP A 221 -13.93 -34.15 -18.71
N SER A 222 -13.37 -33.31 -17.84
CA SER A 222 -12.81 -33.76 -16.56
C SER A 222 -13.27 -32.96 -15.34
N GLY A 223 -14.09 -31.93 -15.55
CA GLY A 223 -14.52 -30.95 -14.55
C GLY A 223 -13.39 -30.05 -14.04
N ARG A 224 -12.14 -30.22 -14.51
CA ARG A 224 -10.98 -29.45 -14.05
C ARG A 224 -9.83 -29.40 -15.03
N VAL A 225 -9.15 -28.25 -15.12
CA VAL A 225 -7.95 -28.08 -15.94
C VAL A 225 -6.89 -27.27 -15.19
N VAL A 226 -5.62 -27.54 -15.46
CA VAL A 226 -4.51 -26.74 -14.91
C VAL A 226 -3.89 -25.90 -16.01
N ILE A 227 -4.08 -24.59 -15.96
CA ILE A 227 -3.54 -23.66 -16.95
C ILE A 227 -2.21 -23.11 -16.47
N ARG A 228 -1.19 -23.16 -17.35
CA ARG A 228 0.18 -22.72 -17.08
C ARG A 228 0.73 -21.89 -18.24
N ALA A 229 1.44 -20.82 -17.92
CA ALA A 229 2.21 -20.05 -18.89
C ALA A 229 3.47 -19.46 -18.23
N LYS A 230 4.61 -19.52 -18.92
CA LYS A 230 5.86 -18.93 -18.41
C LYS A 230 5.68 -17.44 -18.18
N ALA A 231 6.02 -16.95 -16.99
CA ALA A 231 5.69 -15.60 -16.55
C ALA A 231 6.29 -14.53 -17.46
N LYS A 232 7.56 -14.69 -17.85
CA LYS A 232 8.25 -13.77 -18.78
C LYS A 232 7.54 -13.74 -20.14
N ARG A 233 7.27 -14.91 -20.73
CA ARG A 233 6.62 -15.02 -22.05
C ARG A 233 5.20 -14.46 -22.04
N LEU A 234 4.42 -14.71 -20.99
CA LEU A 234 3.08 -14.13 -20.82
C LEU A 234 3.15 -12.59 -20.73
N ASN A 235 4.12 -12.04 -19.98
CA ASN A 235 4.30 -10.58 -19.94
C ASN A 235 4.63 -10.00 -21.33
N ASP A 236 5.54 -10.64 -22.06
CA ASP A 236 5.95 -10.19 -23.39
C ASP A 236 4.82 -10.33 -24.42
N TYR A 237 4.04 -11.40 -24.36
CA TYR A 237 2.86 -11.60 -25.20
C TYR A 237 1.80 -10.51 -24.96
N VAL A 238 1.34 -10.35 -23.72
CA VAL A 238 0.31 -9.34 -23.37
C VAL A 238 0.75 -7.92 -23.74
N ARG A 239 2.04 -7.61 -23.53
CA ARG A 239 2.60 -6.31 -23.91
C ARG A 239 2.60 -6.11 -25.43
N ARG A 240 3.02 -7.12 -26.21
CA ARG A 240 3.01 -7.06 -27.69
C ARG A 240 1.59 -6.97 -28.25
N LEU A 241 0.66 -7.73 -27.68
CA LEU A 241 -0.76 -7.65 -28.04
C LEU A 241 -1.29 -6.22 -27.80
N SER A 242 -1.00 -5.64 -26.63
CA SER A 242 -1.38 -4.26 -26.33
C SER A 242 -0.72 -3.22 -27.25
N GLN A 243 0.52 -3.45 -27.68
CA GLN A 243 1.20 -2.61 -28.68
C GLN A 243 0.51 -2.68 -30.04
N LYS A 244 0.11 -3.88 -30.47
CA LYS A 244 -0.61 -4.08 -31.74
C LYS A 244 -1.98 -3.40 -31.71
N ILE A 245 -2.72 -3.51 -30.62
CA ILE A 245 -4.06 -2.93 -30.48
C ILE A 245 -3.99 -1.40 -30.32
N TRP A 246 -3.04 -0.89 -29.53
CA TRP A 246 -2.91 0.55 -29.24
C TRP A 246 -1.48 1.06 -29.49
N PRO A 247 -1.04 1.15 -30.76
CA PRO A 247 0.35 1.47 -31.10
C PRO A 247 0.79 2.88 -30.67
N ARG A 248 -0.15 3.84 -30.65
CA ARG A 248 0.15 5.24 -30.30
C ARG A 248 0.29 5.49 -28.79
N ARG A 249 0.05 4.49 -27.93
CA ARG A 249 0.14 4.66 -26.47
C ARG A 249 1.57 4.54 -25.96
N LYS A 250 2.00 5.49 -25.12
CA LYS A 250 3.31 5.44 -24.44
C LYS A 250 3.41 4.32 -23.38
N ASN A 251 2.29 3.93 -22.77
CA ASN A 251 2.25 2.89 -21.74
C ASN A 251 1.28 1.80 -22.18
N HIS A 252 1.80 0.60 -22.39
CA HIS A 252 1.01 -0.56 -22.81
C HIS A 252 0.54 -1.40 -21.63
N ILE A 253 -0.53 -2.15 -21.86
CA ILE A 253 -1.09 -3.10 -20.91
C ILE A 253 -0.07 -4.22 -20.66
N SER A 254 -0.02 -4.65 -19.41
CA SER A 254 0.73 -5.81 -18.95
C SER A 254 -0.20 -6.68 -18.10
N PRO A 255 0.15 -7.94 -17.80
CA PRO A 255 -0.67 -8.78 -16.90
C PRO A 255 -1.00 -8.13 -15.56
N TYR A 256 -0.10 -7.28 -15.02
CA TYR A 256 -0.36 -6.57 -13.78
C TYR A 256 -1.42 -5.47 -13.89
N CYS A 257 -1.73 -5.00 -15.10
CA CYS A 257 -2.81 -4.04 -15.34
C CYS A 257 -4.17 -4.67 -15.06
N TYR A 258 -4.39 -5.95 -15.43
CA TYR A 258 -5.59 -6.70 -15.07
C TYR A 258 -5.83 -6.72 -13.56
N ARG A 259 -4.79 -7.06 -12.81
CA ARG A 259 -4.82 -7.05 -11.35
C ARG A 259 -5.10 -5.67 -10.75
N HIS A 260 -4.56 -4.61 -11.36
CA HIS A 260 -4.84 -3.25 -10.93
C HIS A 260 -6.29 -2.85 -11.21
N GLN A 261 -6.83 -3.28 -12.35
CA GLN A 261 -8.22 -3.07 -12.74
C GLN A 261 -9.15 -3.81 -11.80
N LEU A 262 -8.94 -5.11 -11.57
CA LEU A 262 -9.72 -5.90 -10.60
C LEU A 262 -9.77 -5.24 -9.22
N SER A 263 -8.62 -4.75 -8.73
CA SER A 263 -8.61 -4.04 -7.45
C SER A 263 -9.34 -2.68 -7.48
N ALA A 264 -9.43 -2.03 -8.63
CA ALA A 264 -10.21 -0.80 -8.78
C ALA A 264 -11.70 -1.14 -8.81
N ASP A 265 -12.08 -2.16 -9.57
CA ASP A 265 -13.46 -2.65 -9.71
C ASP A 265 -14.04 -3.07 -8.36
N LEU A 266 -13.35 -3.93 -7.61
CA LEU A 266 -13.78 -4.33 -6.26
C LEU A 266 -13.95 -3.15 -5.31
N LYS A 267 -13.14 -2.08 -5.46
CA LYS A 267 -13.31 -0.86 -4.65
C LYS A 267 -14.50 -0.03 -5.10
N GLY A 268 -14.80 -0.01 -6.40
CA GLY A 268 -16.00 0.61 -6.96
C GLY A 268 -17.26 -0.09 -6.48
N GLU A 269 -17.23 -1.42 -6.41
CA GLU A 269 -18.28 -2.29 -5.85
C GLU A 269 -18.37 -2.24 -4.32
N LYS A 270 -17.59 -1.37 -3.66
CA LYS A 270 -17.55 -1.20 -2.20
C LYS A 270 -17.21 -2.49 -1.43
N CYS A 271 -16.52 -3.43 -2.07
CA CYS A 271 -16.07 -4.67 -1.44
C CYS A 271 -15.19 -4.38 -0.21
N LEU A 272 -15.36 -5.18 0.84
CA LEU A 272 -14.65 -4.98 2.11
C LEU A 272 -13.13 -5.08 1.91
N PRO A 273 -12.31 -4.21 2.54
CA PRO A 273 -10.86 -4.19 2.33
C PRO A 273 -10.13 -5.52 2.62
N HIS A 274 -10.69 -6.33 3.53
CA HIS A 274 -10.14 -7.65 3.85
C HIS A 274 -10.44 -8.66 2.73
N LYS A 275 -11.67 -8.70 2.18
CA LYS A 275 -12.04 -9.52 1.00
C LYS A 275 -11.19 -9.16 -0.22
N ILE A 276 -10.98 -7.86 -0.48
CA ILE A 276 -10.06 -7.41 -1.55
C ILE A 276 -8.65 -7.95 -1.33
N SER A 277 -8.17 -7.99 -0.08
CA SER A 277 -6.86 -8.53 0.25
C SER A 277 -6.78 -10.03 0.01
N MET A 278 -7.84 -10.78 0.33
CA MET A 278 -7.97 -12.22 0.08
C MET A 278 -7.98 -12.54 -1.42
N ILE A 279 -8.80 -11.85 -2.22
CA ILE A 279 -8.86 -12.01 -3.69
C ILE A 279 -7.49 -11.74 -4.32
N LEU A 280 -6.79 -10.75 -3.81
CA LEU A 280 -5.44 -10.40 -4.24
C LEU A 280 -4.36 -11.32 -3.60
N GLY A 281 -4.70 -12.26 -2.73
CA GLY A 281 -3.71 -13.13 -2.07
C GLY A 281 -2.67 -12.36 -1.26
N HIS A 282 -3.08 -11.26 -0.61
CA HIS A 282 -2.27 -10.55 0.38
C HIS A 282 -2.59 -11.07 1.78
N ARG A 283 -1.56 -11.27 2.62
CA ARG A 283 -1.73 -11.59 4.04
C ARG A 283 -1.94 -10.37 4.94
N SER A 284 -1.70 -9.16 4.44
CA SER A 284 -1.88 -7.91 5.20
C SER A 284 -2.76 -6.92 4.43
N THR A 285 -3.71 -6.32 5.16
CA THR A 285 -4.58 -5.24 4.67
C THR A 285 -3.82 -3.92 4.45
N LEU A 286 -2.55 -3.80 4.87
CA LEU A 286 -1.76 -2.55 4.75
C LEU A 286 -1.23 -2.28 3.32
N SER A 287 -1.30 -3.26 2.42
CA SER A 287 -0.84 -3.13 1.03
C SER A 287 -1.68 -2.15 0.16
N LYS A 288 -2.67 -1.47 0.78
CA LYS A 288 -3.62 -0.48 0.23
C LYS A 288 -3.04 0.52 -0.77
N LYS A 289 -1.82 1.04 -0.55
CA LYS A 289 -1.27 2.16 -1.34
C LYS A 289 -0.84 1.83 -2.79
N LYS A 290 -0.76 0.55 -3.19
CA LYS A 290 -0.21 0.15 -4.52
C LYS A 290 -1.24 -0.29 -5.58
N TYR A 291 -2.52 -0.44 -5.25
CA TYR A 291 -3.57 -0.89 -6.21
C TYR A 291 -4.57 0.22 -6.60
N GLY A 292 -5.30 0.07 -7.72
CA GLY A 292 -6.13 1.10 -8.36
C GLY A 292 -7.14 1.79 -7.41
N THR A 293 -7.61 2.99 -7.76
CA THR A 293 -8.59 3.76 -6.97
C THR A 293 -10.02 3.47 -7.44
N SER A 294 -11.03 3.69 -6.59
CA SER A 294 -12.45 3.49 -6.95
C SER A 294 -12.87 4.27 -8.20
N GLY A 295 -12.34 5.49 -8.40
CA GLY A 295 -12.58 6.27 -9.63
C GLY A 295 -11.95 5.68 -10.91
N GLN A 296 -11.25 4.55 -10.83
CA GLN A 296 -10.78 3.78 -11.99
C GLN A 296 -11.57 2.47 -12.19
N ALA A 297 -12.58 2.23 -11.34
CA ALA A 297 -13.46 1.09 -11.43
C ALA A 297 -14.22 1.09 -12.76
N ARG A 298 -14.45 -0.12 -13.26
CA ARG A 298 -15.22 -0.42 -14.46
C ARG A 298 -16.29 -1.46 -14.19
N GLY A 299 -16.40 -1.90 -12.93
CA GLY A 299 -17.40 -2.84 -12.43
C GLY A 299 -17.19 -4.28 -12.89
N ASN A 300 -18.21 -5.09 -12.63
CA ASN A 300 -18.41 -6.45 -13.12
C ASN A 300 -17.23 -7.37 -12.78
N THR A 301 -16.88 -7.48 -11.50
CA THR A 301 -15.89 -8.48 -11.09
C THR A 301 -16.45 -9.90 -11.10
N HIS A 302 -17.76 -10.05 -10.87
CA HIS A 302 -18.47 -11.32 -10.73
C HIS A 302 -17.86 -12.26 -9.69
N ILE A 303 -17.03 -11.74 -8.77
CA ILE A 303 -16.47 -12.52 -7.68
C ILE A 303 -17.53 -12.62 -6.59
N GLU A 304 -18.09 -13.82 -6.44
CA GLU A 304 -19.07 -14.12 -5.40
C GLU A 304 -18.36 -14.30 -4.05
N ASP A 305 -17.34 -15.16 -4.04
CA ASP A 305 -16.63 -15.52 -2.81
C ASP A 305 -15.13 -15.78 -3.01
N VAL A 306 -14.41 -15.75 -1.89
CA VAL A 306 -12.99 -16.06 -1.81
C VAL A 306 -12.66 -16.82 -0.53
N GLN A 307 -12.00 -17.95 -0.68
CA GLN A 307 -11.47 -18.73 0.44
C GLN A 307 -9.94 -18.66 0.44
N CYS A 308 -9.33 -18.54 1.61
CA CYS A 308 -7.88 -18.47 1.77
C CYS A 308 -7.40 -19.55 2.73
N SER A 309 -6.30 -20.20 2.36
CA SER A 309 -5.65 -21.24 3.19
C SER A 309 -5.14 -20.74 4.55
N HIS A 310 -4.94 -19.43 4.73
CA HIS A 310 -4.55 -18.84 6.01
C HIS A 310 -5.42 -17.62 6.32
N ALA A 311 -5.74 -17.44 7.61
CA ALA A 311 -6.36 -16.22 8.12
C ALA A 311 -5.51 -14.99 7.75
N LEU A 312 -6.20 -13.87 7.48
CA LEU A 312 -5.52 -12.61 7.25
C LEU A 312 -4.78 -12.20 8.53
N ARG A 313 -3.54 -11.71 8.38
CA ARG A 313 -2.86 -11.08 9.50
C ARG A 313 -3.59 -9.78 9.79
N GLU A 314 -4.15 -9.69 10.97
CA GLU A 314 -4.71 -8.44 11.45
C GLU A 314 -3.65 -7.34 11.33
N PRO A 315 -4.02 -6.12 10.89
CA PRO A 315 -3.15 -5.00 11.13
C PRO A 315 -2.85 -5.01 12.64
N PRO A 316 -1.60 -4.73 13.07
CA PRO A 316 -1.36 -4.59 14.50
C PRO A 316 -2.44 -3.66 15.05
N SER A 317 -3.13 -4.11 16.09
CA SER A 317 -4.01 -3.27 16.89
C SER A 317 -3.26 -1.96 17.11
N SER A 318 -3.98 -0.85 17.01
CA SER A 318 -3.42 0.46 17.34
C SER A 318 -2.59 0.29 18.63
N PRO A 319 -1.34 0.78 18.71
CA PRO A 319 -0.53 0.62 19.92
C PRO A 319 -1.04 1.46 21.11
N PHE A 320 -2.33 1.79 21.09
CA PHE A 320 -3.08 2.48 22.12
C PHE A 320 -4.33 1.62 22.42
N GLY A 321 -4.08 0.40 22.90
CA GLY A 321 -4.93 -0.18 23.92
C GLY A 321 -4.46 0.41 25.25
N GLU A 322 -5.38 1.01 25.99
CA GLU A 322 -5.32 1.30 27.44
C GLU A 322 -3.93 1.35 28.08
N GLU A 323 -3.14 2.38 27.79
CA GLU A 323 -1.95 2.70 28.61
C GLU A 323 -1.60 4.19 28.43
N VAL A 324 -2.60 5.05 28.68
CA VAL A 324 -2.37 6.48 28.96
C VAL A 324 -2.36 6.68 30.48
N ALA A 325 -1.46 5.96 31.14
CA ALA A 325 -1.00 6.26 32.48
C ALA A 325 0.37 5.59 32.62
N SER A 326 1.39 6.36 32.99
CA SER A 326 2.77 5.90 33.23
C SER A 326 3.61 5.53 31.99
N TYR A 327 4.08 6.52 31.24
CA TYR A 327 5.39 6.38 30.58
C TYR A 327 6.24 7.61 30.86
N ASP A 328 6.99 7.49 31.95
CA ASP A 328 8.21 8.26 32.17
C ASP A 328 9.21 7.86 31.09
N ILE A 329 9.41 8.75 30.11
CA ILE A 329 10.34 8.48 29.00
C ILE A 329 11.75 8.64 29.55
N GLY A 330 12.31 7.51 29.99
CA GLY A 330 13.73 7.33 30.26
C GLY A 330 14.57 7.61 29.02
N LEU A 331 15.00 8.86 28.87
CA LEU A 331 16.14 9.23 28.03
C LEU A 331 17.42 8.91 28.81
N ARG A 332 18.04 7.76 28.49
CA ARG A 332 19.41 7.41 28.89
C ARG A 332 20.43 8.26 28.09
N PRO A 333 21.64 8.47 28.65
CA PRO A 333 22.34 9.78 28.73
C PRO A 333 22.91 10.37 27.45
#